data_AF-A0A224YXD1-F1
#
_entry.id   AF-A0A224YXD1-F1
#
_cell.length_a   1.000
_cell.length_b   1.000
_cell.length_c   1.000
_cell.angle_alpha   90.00
_cell.angle_beta   90.00
_cell.angle_gamma   90.00
#
_symmetry.space_group_name_H-M   'P 1'
#
loop_
_entity.id
_entity.type
_entity.pdbx_description
1 polymer ?
#
loop_
_entity_poly.entity_id
_entity_poly.type
_entity_poly.pdbx_seq_one_letter_code
_entity_poly.pdbx_strand_id
1 'polypeptide(L)'
;MPSSHHNLAPQPPLVCIIRTSNHTVMRKARIRLVWTYFNPGFRNALILCPPPNETGAANEDIRVAVAVQGAEQDSLRWLQLHRPSVGLVDKCCAVCVRPIFGSMVSLWKVVEFVAHYRSMEASRFYFYDFDMPSGLKLLLARLQSEGVDVTIVPFNLVASGGDVHAHGQLPALYDCIFRSMSRTEYYIHVDLDEMIHPFRHSSIPALLREKESEYSHRLGSLVLSTW
;
A
#
# COMPACT_ATOMS: atom_id res chain seq x y z
N MET A 1 30.03 -24.00 21.48
CA MET A 1 30.75 -22.74 21.23
C MET A 1 29.78 -21.60 21.49
N PRO A 2 30.04 -20.71 22.46
CA PRO A 2 29.13 -19.60 22.77
C PRO A 2 29.26 -18.53 21.68
N SER A 3 28.12 -18.13 21.11
CA SER A 3 28.02 -17.04 20.15
C SER A 3 28.44 -15.72 20.79
N SER A 4 29.48 -15.11 20.24
CA SER A 4 29.91 -13.76 20.59
C SER A 4 28.79 -12.76 20.26
N HIS A 5 28.12 -12.26 21.30
CA HIS A 5 27.34 -11.04 21.19
C HIS A 5 28.31 -9.88 20.94
N HIS A 6 28.55 -9.57 19.67
CA HIS A 6 29.18 -8.32 19.28
C HIS A 6 28.27 -7.18 19.75
N ASN A 7 28.73 -6.41 20.74
CA ASN A 7 28.16 -5.12 21.09
C ASN A 7 28.32 -4.18 19.90
N LEU A 8 27.32 -4.18 19.01
CA LEU A 8 27.20 -3.20 17.94
C LEU A 8 27.09 -1.81 18.58
N ALA A 9 27.93 -0.88 18.13
CA ALA A 9 27.85 0.52 18.54
C ALA A 9 26.41 1.04 18.35
N PRO A 10 25.93 1.97 19.21
CA PRO A 10 24.59 2.52 19.08
C PRO A 10 24.44 3.14 17.69
N GLN A 11 23.54 2.58 16.89
CA GLN A 11 23.25 3.12 15.56
C GLN A 11 22.57 4.48 15.71
N PRO A 12 22.92 5.49 14.88
CA PRO A 12 22.25 6.78 14.93
C PRO A 12 20.74 6.61 14.66
N PRO A 13 19.87 7.39 15.31
CA PRO A 13 18.43 7.22 15.18
C PRO A 13 17.93 7.62 13.80
N LEU A 14 16.82 7.01 13.37
CA LEU A 14 16.06 7.49 12.22
C LEU A 14 15.33 8.80 12.57
N VAL A 15 15.41 9.76 11.66
CA VAL A 15 14.79 11.08 11.74
C VAL A 15 13.93 11.35 10.51
N CYS A 16 12.87 12.12 10.71
CA CYS A 16 12.09 12.72 9.65
C CYS A 16 12.51 14.18 9.51
N ILE A 17 12.92 14.56 8.31
CA ILE A 17 13.23 15.92 7.93
C ILE A 17 12.02 16.44 7.15
N ILE A 18 11.31 17.40 7.73
CA ILE A 18 10.05 17.94 7.22
C ILE A 18 10.35 19.34 6.70
N ARG A 19 10.20 19.54 5.40
CA ARG A 19 10.35 20.83 4.74
C ARG A 19 8.97 21.39 4.44
N THR A 20 8.72 22.60 4.93
CA THR A 20 7.53 23.39 4.65
C THR A 20 7.92 24.58 3.76
N SER A 21 6.99 25.50 3.46
CA SER A 21 7.31 26.66 2.62
C SER A 21 8.29 27.62 3.29
N ASN A 22 8.28 27.68 4.63
CA ASN A 22 9.02 28.68 5.40
C ASN A 22 10.13 28.09 6.30
N HIS A 23 10.09 26.79 6.60
CA HIS A 23 11.05 26.19 7.52
C HIS A 23 11.36 24.73 7.21
N THR A 24 12.48 24.24 7.74
CA THR A 24 12.80 22.81 7.76
C THR A 24 12.96 22.37 9.21
N VAL A 25 12.24 21.32 9.58
CA VAL A 25 12.19 20.81 10.94
C VAL A 25 12.60 19.34 10.95
N MET A 26 13.53 18.99 11.85
CA MET A 26 13.92 17.61 12.09
C MET A 26 13.20 17.07 13.34
N ARG A 27 12.68 15.85 13.24
CA ARG A 27 12.03 15.12 14.33
C ARG A 27 12.51 13.68 14.36
N LYS A 28 12.63 13.11 15.56
CA LYS A 28 12.90 11.67 15.71
C LYS A 28 11.73 10.87 15.15
N ALA A 29 12.02 9.92 14.25
CA ALA A 29 11.00 9.03 13.72
C ALA A 29 10.60 8.00 14.79
N ARG A 30 9.31 7.65 14.83
CA ARG A 30 8.83 6.50 15.63
C ARG A 30 8.71 5.30 14.72
N ILE A 31 9.36 4.21 15.09
CA ILE A 31 9.33 2.97 14.31
C ILE A 31 8.35 2.02 14.99
N ARG A 32 7.34 1.54 14.25
CA ARG A 32 6.48 0.45 14.69
C ARG A 32 6.72 -0.78 13.84
N LEU A 33 7.24 -1.83 14.47
CA LEU A 33 7.40 -3.12 13.81
C LEU A 33 6.02 -3.73 13.56
N VAL A 34 5.82 -4.22 12.35
CA VAL A 34 4.62 -4.99 11.98
C VAL A 34 4.99 -6.46 12.02
N TRP A 35 4.34 -7.19 12.92
CA TRP A 35 4.62 -8.59 13.17
C TRP A 35 3.94 -9.48 12.14
N THR A 36 4.65 -10.51 11.71
CA THR A 36 4.15 -11.59 10.87
C THR A 36 4.47 -12.92 11.53
N TYR A 37 3.65 -13.94 11.30
CA TYR A 37 3.94 -15.31 11.74
C TYR A 37 5.21 -15.87 11.10
N PHE A 38 5.52 -15.40 9.89
CA PHE A 38 6.76 -15.70 9.21
C PHE A 38 7.91 -14.94 9.89
N ASN A 39 9.08 -15.59 9.99
CA ASN A 39 10.31 -14.99 10.52
C ASN A 39 11.33 -14.75 9.38
N PRO A 40 11.02 -13.86 8.41
CA PRO A 40 11.92 -13.53 7.31
C PRO A 40 13.17 -12.77 7.80
N GLY A 41 14.19 -12.71 6.95
CA GLY A 41 15.42 -11.93 7.20
C GLY A 41 15.15 -10.43 7.37
N PHE A 42 14.12 -9.88 6.69
CA PHE A 42 13.66 -8.51 6.85
C PHE A 42 12.28 -8.42 7.49
N ARG A 43 12.12 -7.49 8.43
CA ARG A 43 10.83 -7.19 9.07
C ARG A 43 10.19 -5.94 8.48
N ASN A 44 8.87 -5.91 8.54
CA ASN A 44 8.07 -4.75 8.16
C ASN A 44 8.06 -3.72 9.27
N ALA A 45 8.15 -2.45 8.91
CA ALA A 45 8.09 -1.35 9.86
C ALA A 45 7.34 -0.15 9.28
N LEU A 46 6.49 0.45 10.11
CA LEU A 46 5.91 1.76 9.84
C LEU A 46 6.82 2.83 10.44
N ILE A 47 7.27 3.76 9.60
CA ILE A 47 8.04 4.93 10.01
C ILE A 47 7.07 6.08 10.19
N LEU A 48 6.79 6.44 11.44
CA LEU A 48 5.85 7.48 11.79
C LEU A 48 6.60 8.79 12.06
N CYS A 49 6.33 9.77 11.21
CA CYS A 49 6.83 11.12 11.35
C CYS A 49 5.79 11.98 12.09
N PRO A 50 6.10 12.50 13.29
CA PRO A 50 5.21 13.44 13.97
C PRO A 50 4.99 14.68 13.08
N PRO A 51 3.74 15.15 12.92
CA PRO A 51 3.48 16.37 12.15
C PRO A 51 4.16 17.57 12.82
N PRO A 52 4.49 18.63 12.05
CA PRO A 52 4.92 19.89 12.64
C PRO A 52 3.81 20.46 13.56
N ASN A 53 4.20 21.20 14.61
CA ASN A 53 3.25 21.78 15.56
C ASN A 53 2.31 22.80 14.89
N GLU A 54 2.79 23.44 13.83
CA GLU A 54 1.97 24.24 12.94
C GLU A 54 1.33 23.29 11.93
N THR A 55 0.02 23.11 12.04
CA THR A 55 -0.75 22.51 10.96
C THR A 55 -0.74 23.52 9.82
N GLY A 56 0.22 23.36 8.92
CA GLY A 56 0.32 24.12 7.70
C GLY A 56 -1.04 24.29 7.04
N ALA A 57 -1.30 25.46 6.47
CA ALA A 57 -2.53 25.72 5.71
C ALA A 57 -2.81 24.56 4.73
N ALA A 58 -4.08 24.29 4.44
CA ALA A 58 -4.49 23.13 3.63
C ALA A 58 -3.69 22.96 2.31
N ASN A 59 -3.19 24.08 1.76
CA ASN A 59 -2.44 24.16 0.50
C ASN A 59 -0.91 24.29 0.65
N GLU A 60 -0.35 24.14 1.84
CA GLU A 60 1.10 24.25 2.01
C GLU A 60 1.83 23.05 1.38
N ASP A 61 2.86 23.33 0.57
CA ASP A 61 3.81 22.32 0.05
C ASP A 61 4.65 21.78 1.21
N ILE A 62 4.30 20.59 1.68
CA ILE A 62 5.07 19.86 2.70
C ILE A 62 5.75 18.66 2.07
N ARG A 63 7.05 18.55 2.31
CA ARG A 63 7.87 17.41 1.91
C ARG A 63 8.52 16.76 3.11
N VAL A 64 8.63 15.44 3.07
CA VAL A 64 9.24 14.65 4.15
C VAL A 64 10.34 13.78 3.56
N ALA A 65 11.53 13.83 4.15
CA ALA A 65 12.59 12.86 3.92
C ALA A 65 12.80 12.05 5.20
N VAL A 66 13.01 10.74 5.05
CA VAL A 66 13.40 9.86 6.15
C VAL A 66 14.89 9.56 6.00
N ALA A 67 15.66 9.79 7.06
CA ALA A 67 17.11 9.61 7.02
C ALA A 67 17.64 9.14 8.37
N VAL A 68 18.85 8.59 8.37
CA VAL A 68 19.63 8.39 9.59
C VAL A 68 20.19 9.74 10.02
N GLN A 69 20.18 10.04 11.32
CA GLN A 69 20.69 11.30 11.84
C GLN A 69 22.15 11.51 11.41
N GLY A 70 22.43 12.66 10.77
CA GLY A 70 23.74 13.00 10.22
C GLY A 70 23.95 12.63 8.75
N ALA A 71 22.93 12.09 8.06
CA ALA A 71 23.00 11.85 6.62
C ALA A 71 23.22 13.16 5.81
N GLU A 72 23.98 13.05 4.72
CA GLU A 72 24.24 14.16 3.81
C GLU A 72 22.96 14.63 3.10
N GLN A 73 22.80 15.95 2.93
CA GLN A 73 21.58 16.51 2.34
C GLN A 73 21.34 16.05 0.89
N ASP A 74 22.40 15.88 0.11
CA ASP A 74 22.30 15.49 -1.30
C ASP A 74 21.80 14.04 -1.48
N SER A 75 21.90 13.21 -0.43
CA SER A 75 21.39 11.84 -0.41
C SER A 75 19.89 11.75 -0.14
N LEU A 76 19.25 12.84 0.29
CA LEU A 76 17.85 12.83 0.75
C LEU A 76 16.87 12.65 -0.40
N ARG A 77 15.98 11.66 -0.25
CA ARG A 77 14.81 11.49 -1.11
C ARG A 77 13.60 12.15 -0.46
N TRP A 78 13.10 13.20 -1.09
CA TRP A 78 11.95 13.96 -0.62
C TRP A 78 10.64 13.36 -1.12
N LEU A 79 9.75 13.04 -0.18
CA LEU A 79 8.40 12.57 -0.46
C LEU A 79 7.44 13.75 -0.30
N GLN A 80 6.64 14.01 -1.33
CA GLN A 80 5.54 14.98 -1.25
C GLN A 80 4.46 14.47 -0.30
N LEU A 81 4.02 15.30 0.65
CA LEU A 81 2.88 14.95 1.50
C LEU A 81 1.61 14.95 0.65
N HIS A 82 0.98 13.78 0.51
CA HIS A 82 -0.33 13.66 -0.12
C HIS A 82 -1.41 14.02 0.92
N ARG A 83 -2.12 15.14 0.70
CA ARG A 83 -3.36 15.45 1.41
C ARG A 83 -4.53 15.10 0.49
N PRO A 84 -5.41 14.19 0.90
CA PRO A 84 -6.61 13.91 0.12
C PRO A 84 -7.55 15.12 0.13
N SER A 85 -8.10 15.45 -1.03
CA SER A 85 -9.13 16.48 -1.15
C SER A 85 -10.42 15.99 -0.48
N VAL A 86 -10.96 16.77 0.46
CA VAL A 86 -12.25 16.47 1.10
C VAL A 86 -13.35 16.65 0.04
N GLY A 87 -14.03 15.58 -0.36
CA GLY A 87 -15.26 15.67 -1.16
C GLY A 87 -15.37 14.82 -2.44
N LEU A 88 -14.34 14.07 -2.83
CA LEU A 88 -14.40 13.14 -3.99
C LEU A 88 -13.93 11.74 -3.58
N VAL A 89 -14.59 11.16 -2.59
CA VAL A 89 -14.41 9.73 -2.29
C VAL A 89 -15.25 8.96 -3.29
N ASP A 90 -14.62 8.15 -4.14
CA ASP A 90 -15.33 7.20 -4.98
C ASP A 90 -16.12 6.24 -4.09
N LYS A 91 -17.38 6.00 -4.48
CA LYS A 91 -18.36 5.26 -3.65
C LYS A 91 -17.86 3.87 -3.22
N CYS A 92 -17.05 3.19 -4.03
CA CYS A 92 -16.31 1.95 -3.76
C CYS A 92 -15.71 1.48 -5.10
N CYS A 93 -14.77 0.54 -5.16
CA CYS A 93 -13.76 0.11 -4.19
C CYS A 93 -12.41 0.13 -4.91
N ALA A 94 -11.32 0.31 -4.16
CA ALA A 94 -9.98 0.03 -4.69
C ALA A 94 -9.66 -1.47 -4.53
N VAL A 95 -9.35 -2.15 -5.63
CA VAL A 95 -8.87 -3.54 -5.62
C VAL A 95 -7.35 -3.55 -5.66
N CYS A 96 -6.75 -4.01 -4.57
CA CYS A 96 -5.33 -4.17 -4.37
C CYS A 96 -4.94 -5.61 -4.69
N VAL A 97 -4.32 -5.82 -5.84
CA VAL A 97 -3.80 -7.15 -6.22
C VAL A 97 -2.43 -7.33 -5.59
N ARG A 98 -2.20 -8.48 -4.98
CA ARG A 98 -0.89 -8.82 -4.41
C ARG A 98 0.26 -8.70 -5.43
N PRO A 99 1.52 -8.55 -4.97
CA PRO A 99 2.68 -8.49 -5.86
C PRO A 99 2.67 -9.60 -6.91
N ILE A 100 2.69 -9.19 -8.18
CA ILE A 100 2.66 -10.10 -9.33
C ILE A 100 4.08 -10.47 -9.68
N PHE A 101 4.33 -11.77 -9.75
CA PHE A 101 5.63 -12.35 -10.07
C PHE A 101 5.45 -13.58 -10.97
N GLY A 102 6.48 -13.88 -11.75
CA GLY A 102 6.55 -15.08 -12.57
C GLY A 102 5.77 -15.00 -13.90
N SER A 103 6.12 -15.90 -14.81
CA SER A 103 5.69 -15.89 -16.21
C SER A 103 4.36 -16.60 -16.49
N MET A 104 3.75 -17.24 -15.49
CA MET A 104 2.56 -18.08 -15.66
C MET A 104 1.22 -17.34 -15.50
N VAL A 105 1.24 -16.01 -15.48
CA VAL A 105 0.00 -15.23 -15.37
C VAL A 105 -0.75 -15.26 -16.70
N SER A 106 -1.93 -15.87 -16.69
CA SER A 106 -2.80 -15.89 -17.86
C SER A 106 -3.46 -14.53 -18.09
N LEU A 107 -3.29 -13.96 -19.28
CA LEU A 107 -3.85 -12.66 -19.65
C LEU A 107 -5.39 -12.65 -19.59
N TRP A 108 -6.05 -13.72 -20.03
CA TRP A 108 -7.52 -13.77 -20.02
C TRP A 108 -8.08 -13.83 -18.59
N LYS A 109 -7.37 -14.46 -17.65
CA LYS A 109 -7.77 -14.47 -16.22
C LYS A 109 -7.74 -13.07 -15.64
N VAL A 110 -6.79 -12.22 -16.07
CA VAL A 110 -6.74 -10.82 -15.63
C VAL A 110 -7.91 -10.03 -16.22
N VAL A 111 -8.28 -10.27 -17.48
CA VAL A 111 -9.47 -9.64 -18.07
C VAL A 111 -10.73 -10.05 -17.30
N GLU A 112 -10.89 -11.34 -17.00
CA GLU A 112 -12.01 -11.86 -16.21
C GLU A 112 -12.03 -11.26 -14.80
N PHE A 113 -10.89 -11.22 -14.12
CA PHE A 113 -10.73 -10.61 -12.80
C PHE A 113 -11.17 -9.13 -12.79
N VAL A 114 -10.67 -8.33 -13.74
CA VAL A 114 -11.04 -6.91 -13.84
C VAL A 114 -12.53 -6.77 -14.16
N ALA A 115 -13.06 -7.55 -15.10
CA ALA A 115 -14.47 -7.51 -15.46
C ALA A 115 -15.38 -7.88 -14.27
N HIS A 116 -15.03 -8.92 -13.53
CA HIS A 116 -15.75 -9.36 -12.33
C HIS A 116 -15.83 -8.24 -11.30
N TYR A 117 -14.70 -7.71 -10.83
CA TYR A 117 -14.71 -6.67 -9.81
C TYR A 117 -15.38 -5.38 -10.29
N ARG A 118 -15.25 -5.00 -11.56
CA ARG A 118 -16.00 -3.86 -12.12
C ARG A 118 -17.51 -4.08 -12.09
N SER A 119 -17.98 -5.28 -12.43
CA SER A 119 -19.40 -5.64 -12.33
C SER A 119 -19.90 -5.63 -10.88
N MET A 120 -19.00 -5.83 -9.92
CA MET A 120 -19.25 -5.72 -8.48
C MET A 120 -19.02 -4.30 -7.93
N GLU A 121 -19.01 -3.29 -8.80
CA GLU A 121 -18.86 -1.86 -8.50
C GLU A 121 -17.48 -1.42 -7.95
N ALA A 122 -16.41 -2.18 -8.23
CA ALA A 122 -15.06 -1.67 -7.99
C ALA A 122 -14.71 -0.55 -8.99
N SER A 123 -14.17 0.57 -8.49
CA SER A 123 -13.84 1.74 -9.30
C SER A 123 -12.41 1.72 -9.81
N ARG A 124 -11.48 1.14 -9.05
CA ARG A 124 -10.03 1.27 -9.28
C ARG A 124 -9.26 -0.01 -8.96
N PHE A 125 -8.17 -0.22 -9.67
CA PHE A 125 -7.28 -1.37 -9.52
C PHE A 125 -5.82 -0.94 -9.31
N TYR A 126 -5.16 -1.55 -8.34
CA TYR A 126 -3.72 -1.44 -8.11
C TYR A 126 -3.06 -2.79 -8.37
N PHE A 127 -2.11 -2.83 -9.31
CA PHE A 127 -1.31 -4.01 -9.61
C PHE A 127 0.14 -3.74 -9.25
N TYR A 128 0.71 -4.55 -8.36
CA TYR A 128 2.09 -4.41 -7.91
C TYR A 128 3.03 -5.22 -8.81
N ASP A 129 3.90 -4.51 -9.52
CA ASP A 129 4.88 -5.07 -10.45
C ASP A 129 6.17 -5.44 -9.72
N PHE A 130 6.23 -6.68 -9.21
CA PHE A 130 7.46 -7.24 -8.64
C PHE A 130 8.32 -7.91 -9.70
N ASP A 131 7.71 -8.74 -10.55
CA ASP A 131 8.30 -9.32 -11.74
C ASP A 131 7.18 -9.63 -12.75
N MET A 132 6.41 -8.60 -13.10
CA MET A 132 5.24 -8.76 -13.95
C MET A 132 5.66 -8.99 -15.42
N PRO A 133 5.08 -9.96 -16.13
CA PRO A 133 5.37 -10.18 -17.55
C PRO A 133 5.01 -8.94 -18.41
N SER A 134 5.82 -8.65 -19.42
CA SER A 134 5.60 -7.51 -20.33
C SER A 134 4.25 -7.55 -21.03
N GLY A 135 3.79 -8.74 -21.42
CA GLY A 135 2.45 -8.93 -22.02
C GLY A 135 1.31 -8.51 -21.09
N LEU A 136 1.47 -8.72 -19.78
CA LEU A 136 0.50 -8.28 -18.78
C LEU A 136 0.56 -6.76 -18.58
N LYS A 137 1.75 -6.16 -18.55
CA LYS A 137 1.88 -4.68 -18.52
C LYS A 137 1.18 -4.03 -19.71
N LEU A 138 1.34 -4.61 -20.90
CA LEU A 138 0.67 -4.14 -22.12
C LEU A 138 -0.86 -4.28 -22.02
N LEU A 139 -1.37 -5.40 -21.51
CA LEU A 139 -2.80 -5.59 -21.27
C LEU A 139 -3.35 -4.54 -20.30
N LEU A 140 -2.69 -4.31 -19.17
CA LEU A 140 -3.11 -3.31 -18.18
C LEU A 140 -3.10 -1.89 -18.75
N ALA A 141 -2.08 -1.54 -19.53
CA ALA A 141 -2.02 -0.27 -20.25
C ALA A 141 -3.17 -0.14 -21.27
N ARG A 142 -3.54 -1.23 -21.95
CA ARG A 142 -4.69 -1.25 -22.86
C ARG A 142 -6.00 -1.01 -22.10
N LEU A 143 -6.25 -1.73 -21.01
CA LEU A 143 -7.43 -1.51 -20.15
C LEU A 143 -7.50 -0.07 -19.65
N GLN A 144 -6.36 0.52 -19.27
CA GLN A 144 -6.28 1.91 -18.87
C GLN A 144 -6.68 2.87 -20.00
N SER A 145 -6.23 2.61 -21.24
CA SER A 145 -6.63 3.41 -22.41
C SER A 145 -8.12 3.28 -22.77
N GLU A 146 -8.77 2.20 -22.34
CA GLU A 146 -10.20 1.95 -22.52
C GLU A 146 -11.05 2.49 -21.35
N GLY A 147 -10.45 3.24 -20.43
CA GLY A 147 -11.14 3.92 -19.34
C GLY A 147 -11.30 3.11 -18.06
N VAL A 148 -10.57 1.99 -17.91
CA VAL A 148 -10.45 1.33 -16.60
C VAL A 148 -9.44 2.08 -15.75
N ASP A 149 -9.78 2.43 -14.51
CA ASP A 149 -8.85 3.06 -13.59
C ASP A 149 -7.86 2.02 -13.03
N VAL A 150 -6.78 1.82 -13.76
CA VAL A 150 -5.69 0.90 -13.44
C VAL A 150 -4.44 1.69 -13.08
N THR A 151 -3.81 1.34 -11.96
CA THR A 151 -2.49 1.85 -11.57
C THR A 151 -1.52 0.68 -11.43
N ILE A 152 -0.47 0.67 -12.25
CA ILE A 152 0.66 -0.25 -12.07
C ILE A 152 1.64 0.41 -11.09
N VAL A 153 1.92 -0.24 -9.97
CA VAL A 153 2.84 0.23 -8.94
C VAL A 153 4.17 -0.53 -9.10
N PRO A 154 5.27 0.14 -9.48
CA PRO A 154 6.59 -0.48 -9.47
C PRO A 154 6.92 -0.97 -8.06
N PHE A 155 7.24 -2.25 -7.90
CA PHE A 155 7.43 -2.87 -6.60
C PHE A 155 8.79 -3.55 -6.48
N ASN A 156 9.83 -2.72 -6.60
CA ASN A 156 11.22 -3.15 -6.54
C ASN A 156 11.67 -3.28 -5.07
N LEU A 157 11.83 -4.51 -4.59
CA LEU A 157 12.41 -4.77 -3.28
C LEU A 157 13.93 -4.90 -3.40
N VAL A 158 14.66 -4.26 -2.49
CA VAL A 158 16.14 -4.34 -2.42
C VAL A 158 16.61 -5.71 -1.92
N ALA A 159 15.72 -6.49 -1.32
CA ALA A 159 16.01 -7.78 -0.72
C ALA A 159 15.90 -8.93 -1.74
N SER A 160 16.84 -9.88 -1.68
CA SER A 160 16.82 -11.10 -2.49
C SER A 160 15.64 -12.02 -2.16
N GLY A 161 15.21 -12.81 -3.15
CA GLY A 161 14.12 -13.77 -3.02
C GLY A 161 14.36 -14.75 -1.87
N GLY A 162 13.55 -14.64 -0.81
CA GLY A 162 13.66 -15.42 0.44
C GLY A 162 13.78 -14.56 1.70
N ASP A 163 14.38 -13.37 1.60
CA ASP A 163 14.60 -12.51 2.76
C ASP A 163 13.35 -11.69 3.14
N VAL A 164 12.39 -11.58 2.21
CA VAL A 164 11.08 -10.95 2.41
C VAL A 164 10.01 -11.99 2.10
N HIS A 165 9.10 -12.19 3.05
CA HIS A 165 8.01 -13.14 2.88
C HIS A 165 7.08 -12.75 1.72
N ALA A 166 6.72 -13.73 0.90
CA ALA A 166 5.72 -13.63 -0.17
C ALA A 166 5.90 -12.40 -1.09
N HIS A 167 7.13 -12.17 -1.54
CA HIS A 167 7.49 -11.07 -2.45
C HIS A 167 7.07 -9.68 -1.94
N GLY A 168 7.05 -9.50 -0.61
CA GLY A 168 6.65 -8.23 0.02
C GLY A 168 5.16 -7.94 -0.05
N GLN A 169 4.31 -8.97 0.06
CA GLN A 169 2.87 -8.83 0.18
C GLN A 169 2.46 -7.82 1.27
N LEU A 170 3.09 -7.85 2.45
CA LEU A 170 2.68 -6.98 3.54
C LEU A 170 3.00 -5.49 3.29
N PRO A 171 4.22 -5.11 2.84
CA PRO A 171 4.47 -3.74 2.41
C PRO A 171 3.53 -3.29 1.27
N ALA A 172 3.23 -4.16 0.30
CA ALA A 172 2.28 -3.86 -0.76
C ALA A 172 0.86 -3.59 -0.22
N LEU A 173 0.39 -4.40 0.75
CA LEU A 173 -0.89 -4.18 1.44
C LEU A 173 -0.94 -2.79 2.09
N TYR A 174 0.08 -2.42 2.87
CA TYR A 174 0.11 -1.11 3.54
C TYR A 174 0.19 0.04 2.55
N ASP A 175 1.04 -0.07 1.53
CA ASP A 175 1.13 0.92 0.47
C ASP A 175 -0.24 1.12 -0.21
N CYS A 176 -0.97 0.03 -0.49
CA CYS A 176 -2.28 0.13 -1.12
C CYS A 176 -3.33 0.76 -0.20
N ILE A 177 -3.34 0.41 1.09
CA ILE A 177 -4.21 1.02 2.10
C ILE A 177 -3.99 2.54 2.11
N PHE A 178 -2.73 2.98 2.18
CA PHE A 178 -2.43 4.42 2.23
C PHE A 178 -2.72 5.13 0.91
N ARG A 179 -2.55 4.48 -0.25
CA ARG A 179 -2.92 5.04 -1.56
C ARG A 179 -4.43 5.18 -1.73
N SER A 180 -5.19 4.23 -1.20
CA SER A 180 -6.66 4.18 -1.30
C SER A 180 -7.33 5.06 -0.24
N MET A 181 -6.62 5.37 0.84
CA MET A 181 -7.10 6.21 1.92
C MET A 181 -7.64 7.54 1.37
N SER A 182 -8.90 7.83 1.72
CA SER A 182 -9.64 9.02 1.29
C SER A 182 -9.84 9.17 -0.22
N ARG A 183 -9.60 8.11 -1.00
CA ARG A 183 -9.98 8.01 -2.41
C ARG A 183 -11.17 7.10 -2.62
N THR A 184 -11.27 6.02 -1.85
CA THR A 184 -12.38 5.06 -1.92
C THR A 184 -12.94 4.80 -0.53
N GLU A 185 -14.24 4.48 -0.44
CA GLU A 185 -14.90 4.10 0.83
C GLU A 185 -14.31 2.80 1.40
N TYR A 186 -14.03 1.84 0.53
CA TYR A 186 -13.45 0.55 0.88
C TYR A 186 -12.26 0.19 -0.01
N TYR A 187 -11.41 -0.71 0.49
CA TYR A 187 -10.39 -1.39 -0.31
C TYR A 187 -10.55 -2.91 -0.17
N ILE A 188 -10.14 -3.63 -1.20
CA ILE A 188 -10.19 -5.08 -1.29
C ILE A 188 -8.77 -5.55 -1.55
N HIS A 189 -8.26 -6.52 -0.80
CA HIS A 189 -6.92 -7.07 -1.01
C HIS A 189 -7.02 -8.56 -1.32
N VAL A 190 -6.59 -8.96 -2.51
CA VAL A 190 -6.80 -10.31 -3.07
C VAL A 190 -5.63 -10.75 -3.96
N ASP A 191 -5.48 -12.06 -4.13
CA ASP A 191 -4.69 -12.65 -5.21
C ASP A 191 -5.45 -12.62 -6.56
N LEU A 192 -4.73 -12.79 -7.69
CA LEU A 192 -5.33 -12.71 -9.04
C LEU A 192 -6.35 -13.82 -9.32
N ASP A 193 -6.26 -14.94 -8.63
CA ASP A 193 -7.14 -16.09 -8.72
C ASP A 193 -8.26 -16.08 -7.66
N GLU A 194 -8.35 -15.02 -6.85
CA GLU A 194 -9.37 -14.87 -5.81
C GLU A 194 -10.46 -13.85 -6.23
N MET A 195 -11.70 -14.33 -6.32
CA MET A 195 -12.86 -13.49 -6.65
C MET A 195 -13.87 -13.48 -5.51
N ILE A 196 -14.15 -12.29 -4.98
CA ILE A 196 -15.21 -12.09 -3.98
C ILE A 196 -16.52 -11.85 -4.71
N HIS A 197 -17.52 -12.68 -4.46
CA HIS A 197 -18.86 -12.53 -5.03
C HIS A 197 -19.93 -12.60 -3.93
N PRO A 198 -20.71 -11.54 -3.70
CA PRO A 198 -21.80 -11.56 -2.75
C PRO A 198 -23.00 -12.35 -3.30
N PHE A 199 -23.44 -13.40 -2.61
CA PHE A 199 -24.62 -14.18 -3.02
C PHE A 199 -25.97 -13.52 -2.66
N ARG A 200 -25.98 -12.67 -1.63
CA ARG A 200 -27.21 -12.04 -1.09
C ARG A 200 -27.31 -10.54 -1.38
N HIS A 201 -26.31 -9.96 -2.05
CA HIS A 201 -26.26 -8.54 -2.37
C HIS A 201 -25.91 -8.36 -3.84
N SER A 202 -26.36 -7.26 -4.44
CA SER A 202 -26.09 -6.94 -5.84
C SER A 202 -24.65 -6.50 -6.12
N SER A 203 -23.91 -6.06 -5.10
CA SER A 203 -22.54 -5.56 -5.24
C SER A 203 -21.75 -5.69 -3.93
N ILE A 204 -20.43 -5.60 -4.02
CA ILE A 204 -19.54 -5.63 -2.85
C ILE A 204 -19.79 -4.47 -1.87
N PRO A 205 -19.93 -3.20 -2.29
CA PRO A 205 -20.22 -2.12 -1.35
C PRO A 205 -21.54 -2.32 -0.60
N ALA A 206 -22.57 -2.90 -1.25
CA ALA A 206 -23.82 -3.21 -0.56
C ALA A 206 -23.62 -4.20 0.60
N LEU A 207 -22.83 -5.25 0.39
CA LEU A 207 -22.43 -6.19 1.45
C LEU A 207 -21.61 -5.50 2.54
N LEU A 208 -20.61 -4.68 2.17
CA LEU A 208 -19.72 -4.07 3.15
C LEU A 208 -20.44 -3.05 4.04
N ARG A 209 -21.35 -2.24 3.48
CA ARG A 209 -22.16 -1.29 4.26
C ARG A 209 -23.11 -1.99 5.24
N GLU A 210 -23.72 -3.10 4.83
CA GLU A 210 -24.51 -3.92 5.75
C GLU A 210 -23.64 -4.41 6.92
N LYS A 211 -22.45 -4.94 6.63
CA LYS A 211 -21.53 -5.42 7.66
C LYS A 211 -21.02 -4.30 8.56
N GLU A 212 -20.68 -3.14 8.03
CA GLU A 212 -20.32 -1.99 8.88
C GLU A 212 -21.46 -1.58 9.81
N SER A 213 -22.70 -1.56 9.31
CA SER A 213 -23.87 -1.26 10.12
C SER A 213 -24.08 -2.30 11.23
N GLU A 214 -23.88 -3.58 10.94
CA GLU A 214 -23.96 -4.68 11.92
C GLU A 214 -22.97 -4.49 13.08
N TYR A 215 -21.78 -3.95 12.79
CA TYR A 215 -20.73 -3.68 13.77
C TYR A 215 -20.65 -2.20 14.22
N SER A 216 -21.75 -1.45 14.11
CA SER A 216 -21.84 -0.04 14.56
C SER A 216 -20.73 0.87 14.03
N HIS A 217 -20.35 0.69 12.76
CA HIS A 217 -19.27 1.42 12.09
C HIS A 217 -17.89 1.28 12.76
N ARG A 218 -17.66 0.18 13.48
CA ARG A 218 -16.36 -0.15 14.11
C ARG A 218 -15.58 -1.24 13.37
N LEU A 219 -16.08 -1.66 12.21
CA LEU A 219 -15.43 -2.68 11.40
C LEU A 219 -14.20 -2.07 10.73
N GLY A 220 -13.00 -2.45 11.17
CA GLY A 220 -11.75 -2.00 10.55
C GLY A 220 -11.35 -2.85 9.34
N SER A 221 -11.59 -4.15 9.40
CA SER A 221 -11.33 -5.08 8.30
C SER A 221 -12.26 -6.30 8.39
N LEU A 222 -12.61 -6.84 7.22
CA LEU A 222 -13.30 -8.12 7.08
C LEU A 222 -12.39 -9.08 6.34
N VAL A 223 -12.05 -10.21 6.97
CA VAL A 223 -11.21 -11.24 6.37
C VAL A 223 -12.11 -12.40 5.97
N LEU A 224 -12.11 -12.74 4.67
CA LEU A 224 -12.84 -13.88 4.13
C LEU A 224 -11.87 -15.06 4.03
N SER A 225 -12.14 -16.14 4.76
CA SER A 225 -11.38 -17.38 4.63
C SER A 225 -11.93 -18.19 3.45
N THR A 226 -11.08 -18.49 2.47
CA THR A 226 -11.35 -19.52 1.47
C THR A 226 -11.13 -20.89 2.12
N TRP A 227 -12.11 -21.78 2.00
CA TRP A 227 -11.98 -23.20 2.38
C TRP A 227 -11.43 -24.01 1.23
#